data_AF-A0A2E8STL8-F1
#
_entry.id   AF-A0A2E8STL8-F1
#
_cell.length_a   1.000
_cell.length_b   1.000
_cell.length_c   1.000
_cell.angle_alpha   90.00
_cell.angle_beta   90.00
_cell.angle_gamma   90.00
#
_symmetry.space_group_name_H-M   'P 1'
#
loop_
_entity.id
_entity.type
_entity.pdbx_description
1 polymer ?
#
loop_
_entity_poly.entity_id
_entity_poly.type
_entity_poly.pdbx_seq_one_letter_code
_entity_poly.pdbx_strand_id
1 'polypeptide(L)'
;YAHSIPGQNQHHVRVVSNSWGTDGDYDPNGVIAALTDRLTYENGVAVIFAASNSGGSGAECSGDLRTNVYANTPSAISVAALTHDGSAVTSFSSRGCMNQQHTWPDVGAPGRDIWATAPRGTAIDASTRTQGDLYYMSISGTSMATPHVGGMAGILLDVAPSLSVADYHRDDHDFGDSLVGGDGTAAYGQFEDWDTANFSRVHEIELILELTARYEGMDNSCEDGNDEDSCNDIPETCYLSATGRCHDWRVGHGLTDVDAAVALARTLQLMRDQDNDGIVDNPQYTVWDAYDIYESMMTTTSIPVNTDRVRHAWKGDWNHFNNGQTGAVYYTEDSHYVWIPNGTTLLQATLAATEADLDTGQVGTLQLSIDLGDDGSNDGGQGIRLADTWYYEIEVDEAAWGKWAHFDTTGQAVTLWPWGDDLEFFESSIPYTVDVMLTLDLSSPVDISFDQRPDFYSDLDPAPPSEDYDASMDGMLTFTRPTYDQQTVVSLIQPKSMEDEQESEGFLGSLFGLMADYTFGVLFLLIILLGAAGTAGYAVRIRTEDDEAMDGIVLEQVRD
;
A
#
# COMPACT_ATOMS: atom_id res chain seq x y z
N TYR A 1 18.56 3.18 5.93
CA TYR A 1 19.33 1.95 6.25
C TYR A 1 19.50 1.74 7.75
N ALA A 2 20.29 2.54 8.48
CA ALA A 2 20.59 2.27 9.91
C ALA A 2 19.35 2.15 10.81
N HIS A 3 18.27 2.87 10.49
CA HIS A 3 17.01 2.85 11.23
C HIS A 3 16.02 1.77 10.78
N SER A 4 16.35 0.94 9.80
CA SER A 4 15.48 -0.14 9.31
C SER A 4 16.06 -1.54 9.51
N ILE A 5 17.22 -1.67 10.16
CA ILE A 5 17.86 -2.98 10.40
C ILE A 5 16.94 -3.86 11.27
N PRO A 6 16.66 -5.12 10.88
CA PRO A 6 15.86 -6.05 11.68
C PRO A 6 16.40 -6.18 13.10
N GLY A 7 15.51 -6.09 14.10
CA GLY A 7 15.87 -6.06 15.53
C GLY A 7 16.46 -4.73 16.04
N GLN A 8 16.76 -3.77 15.16
CA GLN A 8 17.20 -2.40 15.49
C GLN A 8 16.33 -1.32 14.81
N ASN A 9 15.09 -1.68 14.48
CA ASN A 9 14.14 -0.84 13.76
C ASN A 9 13.12 -0.21 14.72
N GLN A 10 13.55 0.77 15.52
CA GLN A 10 12.70 1.45 16.52
C GLN A 10 11.52 2.21 15.91
N HIS A 11 11.61 2.53 14.62
CA HIS A 11 10.59 3.29 13.88
C HIS A 11 9.74 2.39 12.98
N HIS A 12 9.97 1.07 13.01
CA HIS A 12 9.28 0.08 12.18
C HIS A 12 9.24 0.45 10.69
N VAL A 13 10.32 1.04 10.17
CA VAL A 13 10.45 1.41 8.76
C VAL A 13 10.51 0.14 7.92
N ARG A 14 9.45 -0.10 7.15
CA ARG A 14 9.31 -1.24 6.23
C ARG A 14 9.06 -0.80 4.78
N VAL A 15 8.79 0.49 4.56
CA VAL A 15 8.55 1.09 3.25
C VAL A 15 9.30 2.41 3.18
N VAL A 16 9.92 2.72 2.04
CA VAL A 16 10.46 4.04 1.72
C VAL A 16 9.97 4.48 0.35
N SER A 17 9.31 5.64 0.29
CA SER A 17 8.77 6.24 -0.94
C SER A 17 9.66 7.40 -1.37
N ASN A 18 10.17 7.38 -2.61
CA ASN A 18 11.19 8.31 -3.08
C ASN A 18 10.76 8.99 -4.39
N SER A 19 10.49 10.28 -4.29
CA SER A 19 10.07 11.13 -5.43
C SER A 19 11.19 12.08 -5.87
N TRP A 20 12.42 11.58 -5.93
CA TRP A 20 13.63 12.30 -6.33
C TRP A 20 14.50 11.42 -7.23
N GLY A 21 15.32 12.04 -8.07
CA GLY A 21 16.04 11.29 -9.10
C GLY A 21 16.67 12.16 -10.18
N THR A 22 17.25 11.48 -11.15
CA THR A 22 17.63 12.06 -12.45
C THR A 22 17.31 11.03 -13.53
N ASP A 23 17.04 11.52 -14.72
CA ASP A 23 16.96 10.68 -15.91
C ASP A 23 18.35 10.12 -16.23
N GLY A 24 18.38 8.90 -16.75
CA GLY A 24 19.58 8.30 -17.30
C GLY A 24 19.68 6.80 -17.04
N ASP A 25 20.84 6.26 -17.42
CA ASP A 25 21.11 4.84 -17.30
C ASP A 25 21.40 4.43 -15.85
N TYR A 26 20.91 3.26 -15.47
CA TYR A 26 21.20 2.61 -14.20
C TYR A 26 22.72 2.38 -14.02
N ASP A 27 23.24 2.73 -12.84
CA ASP A 27 24.61 2.40 -12.42
C ASP A 27 24.59 1.48 -11.19
N PRO A 28 24.90 0.17 -11.35
CA PRO A 28 24.92 -0.79 -10.24
C PRO A 28 25.98 -0.46 -9.18
N ASN A 29 27.02 0.31 -9.52
CA ASN A 29 28.03 0.76 -8.55
C ASN A 29 27.65 2.09 -7.88
N GLY A 30 26.52 2.67 -8.28
CA GLY A 30 25.98 3.89 -7.70
C GLY A 30 25.66 3.71 -6.22
N VAL A 31 25.99 4.71 -5.41
CA VAL A 31 25.78 4.64 -3.94
C VAL A 31 24.30 4.44 -3.59
N ILE A 32 23.39 5.03 -4.37
CA ILE A 32 21.95 4.88 -4.13
C ILE A 32 21.47 3.49 -4.51
N ALA A 33 21.84 2.97 -5.69
CA ALA A 33 21.53 1.60 -6.11
C ALA A 33 21.98 0.58 -5.06
N ALA A 34 23.26 0.62 -4.67
CA ALA A 34 23.80 -0.28 -3.66
C ALA A 34 23.13 -0.12 -2.27
N LEU A 35 22.59 1.06 -1.94
CA LEU A 35 21.82 1.25 -0.71
C LEU A 35 20.38 0.76 -0.82
N THR A 36 19.77 0.87 -2.00
CA THR A 36 18.47 0.30 -2.33
C THR A 36 18.54 -1.22 -2.21
N ASP A 37 19.50 -1.87 -2.87
CA ASP A 37 19.70 -3.32 -2.80
C ASP A 37 19.86 -3.80 -1.35
N ARG A 38 20.63 -3.07 -0.56
CA ARG A 38 20.84 -3.39 0.86
C ARG A 38 19.60 -3.14 1.72
N LEU A 39 18.82 -2.10 1.43
CA LEU A 39 17.56 -1.85 2.14
C LEU A 39 16.54 -2.96 1.86
N THR A 40 16.41 -3.34 0.60
CA THR A 40 15.53 -4.41 0.16
C THR A 40 16.02 -5.73 0.77
N TYR A 41 17.20 -6.20 0.40
CA TYR A 41 17.69 -7.53 0.78
C TYR A 41 18.02 -7.69 2.26
N GLU A 42 18.80 -6.78 2.86
CA GLU A 42 19.29 -6.97 4.23
C GLU A 42 18.23 -6.61 5.28
N ASN A 43 17.31 -5.70 4.93
CA ASN A 43 16.34 -5.15 5.90
C ASN A 43 14.87 -5.46 5.58
N GLY A 44 14.55 -6.06 4.42
CA GLY A 44 13.17 -6.37 4.03
C GLY A 44 12.31 -5.12 3.89
N VAL A 45 12.90 -4.04 3.36
CA VAL A 45 12.22 -2.76 3.13
C VAL A 45 11.79 -2.67 1.67
N ALA A 46 10.52 -2.40 1.41
CA ALA A 46 10.06 -2.05 0.07
C ALA A 46 10.55 -0.64 -0.29
N VAL A 47 11.42 -0.56 -1.31
CA VAL A 47 11.98 0.70 -1.80
C VAL A 47 11.24 1.09 -3.06
N ILE A 48 10.52 2.20 -3.01
CA ILE A 48 9.63 2.64 -4.09
C ILE A 48 10.17 3.96 -4.65
N PHE A 49 10.25 4.07 -5.97
CA PHE A 49 10.74 5.23 -6.69
C PHE A 49 9.76 5.69 -7.77
N ALA A 50 9.66 7.00 -7.91
CA ALA A 50 8.99 7.62 -9.05
C ALA A 50 9.78 7.32 -10.34
N ALA A 51 9.07 6.91 -11.41
CA ALA A 51 9.69 6.61 -12.70
C ALA A 51 10.31 7.85 -13.40
N SER A 52 10.07 9.07 -12.91
CA SER A 52 10.41 10.40 -13.50
C SER A 52 9.27 11.07 -14.29
N ASN A 53 9.44 12.35 -14.63
CA ASN A 53 8.42 13.23 -15.24
C ASN A 53 8.86 13.76 -16.63
N SER A 54 9.67 13.00 -17.35
CA SER A 54 10.31 13.42 -18.60
C SER A 54 9.64 12.88 -19.86
N GLY A 55 8.51 12.19 -19.71
CA GLY A 55 7.73 11.63 -20.80
C GLY A 55 8.53 10.65 -21.66
N GLY A 56 8.39 10.76 -22.97
CA GLY A 56 9.11 9.97 -23.96
C GLY A 56 8.18 9.17 -24.86
N SER A 57 8.78 8.35 -25.71
CA SER A 57 8.11 7.37 -26.58
C SER A 57 8.47 5.94 -26.21
N GLY A 58 9.58 5.77 -25.48
CA GLY A 58 10.27 4.50 -25.29
C GLY A 58 11.30 4.22 -26.39
N ALA A 59 11.45 5.13 -27.37
CA ALA A 59 12.59 5.12 -28.29
C ALA A 59 13.88 5.66 -27.63
N GLU A 60 13.73 6.39 -26.52
CA GLU A 60 14.83 6.92 -25.73
C GLU A 60 15.48 5.81 -24.89
N CYS A 61 16.64 5.35 -25.35
CA CYS A 61 17.41 4.28 -24.73
C CYS A 61 18.83 4.79 -24.37
N SER A 62 19.73 3.88 -24.01
CA SER A 62 21.12 4.12 -23.54
C SER A 62 21.72 5.48 -23.90
N GLY A 63 21.95 6.31 -22.88
CA GLY A 63 22.47 7.67 -22.99
C GLY A 63 21.42 8.78 -23.12
N ASP A 64 20.14 8.45 -23.31
CA ASP A 64 19.00 9.38 -23.28
C ASP A 64 17.76 8.80 -22.55
N LEU A 65 17.94 7.72 -21.79
CA LEU A 65 16.86 7.06 -21.05
C LEU A 65 16.14 8.06 -20.13
N ARG A 66 14.81 8.10 -20.21
CA ARG A 66 13.97 9.08 -19.50
C ARG A 66 13.51 8.62 -18.13
N THR A 67 13.64 7.34 -17.82
CA THR A 67 13.31 6.85 -16.50
C THR A 67 14.38 7.20 -15.48
N ASN A 68 13.94 7.28 -14.23
CA ASN A 68 14.79 7.62 -13.10
C ASN A 68 15.86 6.53 -12.91
N VAL A 69 17.14 6.93 -12.90
CA VAL A 69 18.30 6.04 -12.68
C VAL A 69 18.14 5.14 -11.46
N TYR A 70 17.43 5.62 -10.42
CA TYR A 70 17.23 4.88 -9.18
C TYR A 70 16.01 3.96 -9.23
N ALA A 71 14.98 4.32 -10.02
CA ALA A 71 13.81 3.46 -10.23
C ALA A 71 14.16 2.23 -11.09
N ASN A 72 15.15 2.36 -11.98
CA ASN A 72 15.69 1.25 -12.76
C ASN A 72 16.59 0.28 -11.94
N THR A 73 16.65 0.43 -10.60
CA THR A 73 17.38 -0.52 -9.75
C THR A 73 16.54 -1.78 -9.62
N PRO A 74 17.05 -2.97 -9.94
CA PRO A 74 16.25 -4.20 -9.95
C PRO A 74 15.46 -4.51 -8.67
N SER A 75 15.95 -4.10 -7.51
CA SER A 75 15.28 -4.36 -6.22
C SER A 75 14.31 -3.24 -5.79
N ALA A 76 13.94 -2.33 -6.70
CA ALA A 76 13.18 -1.13 -6.43
C ALA A 76 11.90 -1.09 -7.25
N ILE A 77 10.80 -0.70 -6.60
CA ILE A 77 9.49 -0.60 -7.24
C ILE A 77 9.37 0.75 -7.96
N SER A 78 9.37 0.73 -9.29
CA SER A 78 9.22 1.85 -10.22
C SER A 78 7.75 2.16 -10.51
N VAL A 79 7.36 3.43 -10.30
CA VAL A 79 5.96 3.86 -10.38
C VAL A 79 5.71 4.86 -11.50
N ALA A 80 4.83 4.48 -12.44
CA ALA A 80 4.28 5.36 -13.48
C ALA A 80 3.13 6.24 -12.95
N ALA A 81 2.90 7.38 -13.60
CA ALA A 81 1.78 8.27 -13.30
C ALA A 81 0.63 8.07 -14.28
N LEU A 82 -0.55 7.86 -13.71
CA LEU A 82 -1.82 7.79 -14.43
C LEU A 82 -2.65 9.05 -14.20
N THR A 83 -3.68 9.24 -15.03
CA THR A 83 -4.73 10.24 -14.81
C THR A 83 -5.42 10.02 -13.46
N HIS A 84 -6.12 11.04 -12.96
CA HIS A 84 -6.74 11.00 -11.63
C HIS A 84 -7.69 9.79 -11.45
N ASP A 85 -8.44 9.45 -12.50
CA ASP A 85 -9.35 8.32 -12.58
C ASP A 85 -8.67 6.99 -12.96
N GLY A 86 -7.36 7.01 -13.22
CA GLY A 86 -6.58 5.85 -13.64
C GLY A 86 -6.88 5.34 -15.05
N SER A 87 -7.57 6.12 -15.89
CA SER A 87 -7.99 5.69 -17.23
C SER A 87 -6.88 5.77 -18.29
N ALA A 88 -5.83 6.56 -18.07
CA ALA A 88 -4.73 6.69 -19.02
C ALA A 88 -3.40 7.02 -18.34
N VAL A 89 -2.29 6.77 -19.04
CA VAL A 89 -0.97 7.26 -18.65
C VAL A 89 -0.87 8.77 -18.88
N THR A 90 -0.23 9.50 -17.96
CA THR A 90 0.00 10.94 -18.14
C THR A 90 1.11 11.20 -19.16
N SER A 91 1.07 12.34 -19.85
CA SER A 91 2.12 12.67 -20.82
C SER A 91 3.50 12.78 -20.20
N PHE A 92 3.58 13.29 -18.97
CA PHE A 92 4.84 13.49 -18.28
C PHE A 92 5.42 12.19 -17.71
N SER A 93 4.63 11.13 -17.50
CA SER A 93 5.15 9.88 -16.91
C SER A 93 6.31 9.33 -17.74
N SER A 94 7.51 9.23 -17.18
CA SER A 94 8.64 8.74 -17.98
C SER A 94 8.41 7.31 -18.47
N ARG A 95 8.80 7.08 -19.73
CA ARG A 95 8.64 5.79 -20.42
C ARG A 95 9.97 5.06 -20.48
N GLY A 96 9.97 3.77 -20.15
CA GLY A 96 11.13 2.90 -20.26
C GLY A 96 11.56 2.72 -21.71
N CYS A 97 12.80 2.30 -21.92
CA CYS A 97 13.28 1.95 -23.26
C CYS A 97 12.55 0.68 -23.73
N MET A 98 11.80 0.76 -24.83
CA MET A 98 10.97 -0.34 -25.37
C MET A 98 11.75 -1.65 -25.64
N ASN A 99 13.08 -1.60 -25.69
CA ASN A 99 13.94 -2.75 -25.95
C ASN A 99 14.66 -3.26 -24.67
N GLN A 100 14.36 -2.68 -23.51
CA GLN A 100 15.02 -2.94 -22.22
C GLN A 100 13.96 -2.94 -21.10
N GLN A 101 13.37 -4.11 -20.84
CA GLN A 101 12.27 -4.26 -19.88
C GLN A 101 12.62 -3.82 -18.47
N HIS A 102 13.86 -4.02 -18.03
CA HIS A 102 14.33 -3.53 -16.74
C HIS A 102 14.24 -2.02 -16.50
N THR A 103 13.95 -1.24 -17.53
CA THR A 103 13.78 0.21 -17.45
C THR A 103 12.32 0.63 -17.45
N TRP A 104 11.40 -0.34 -17.55
CA TRP A 104 9.97 -0.10 -17.58
C TRP A 104 9.49 0.16 -16.15
N PRO A 105 8.41 0.93 -15.96
CA PRO A 105 7.73 0.95 -14.68
C PRO A 105 7.13 -0.42 -14.35
N ASP A 106 7.02 -0.76 -13.06
CA ASP A 106 6.42 -2.04 -12.64
C ASP A 106 4.89 -1.91 -12.62
N VAL A 107 4.41 -0.78 -12.08
CA VAL A 107 3.00 -0.45 -11.92
C VAL A 107 2.72 1.04 -12.12
N GLY A 108 1.47 1.38 -12.39
CA GLY A 108 0.95 2.74 -12.47
C GLY A 108 0.01 3.08 -11.30
N ALA A 109 0.06 4.33 -10.85
CA ALA A 109 -0.87 4.88 -9.86
C ALA A 109 -1.29 6.31 -10.23
N PRO A 110 -2.42 6.82 -9.70
CA PRO A 110 -2.87 8.18 -9.98
C PRO A 110 -1.81 9.22 -9.62
N GLY A 111 -1.39 10.01 -10.60
CA GLY A 111 -0.34 11.02 -10.46
C GLY A 111 -0.72 12.40 -11.00
N ARG A 112 -1.91 12.56 -11.58
CA ARG A 112 -2.42 13.84 -12.09
C ARG A 112 -3.45 14.44 -11.15
N ASP A 113 -3.30 15.73 -10.91
CA ASP A 113 -4.22 16.56 -10.14
C ASP A 113 -4.57 15.96 -8.76
N ILE A 114 -3.55 15.42 -8.10
CA ILE A 114 -3.69 14.77 -6.81
C ILE A 114 -3.69 15.82 -5.72
N TRP A 115 -4.78 15.86 -4.95
CA TRP A 115 -4.91 16.68 -3.77
C TRP A 115 -4.10 16.10 -2.61
N ALA A 116 -3.25 16.94 -2.02
CA ALA A 116 -2.47 16.59 -0.84
C ALA A 116 -2.25 17.81 0.06
N THR A 117 -1.79 17.55 1.29
CA THR A 117 -1.42 18.61 2.24
C THR A 117 -0.32 19.50 1.66
N ALA A 118 -0.52 20.81 1.69
CA ALA A 118 0.36 21.80 1.11
C ALA A 118 1.59 22.09 2.00
N PRO A 119 2.84 21.87 1.52
CA PRO A 119 4.04 22.17 2.30
C PRO A 119 4.35 23.67 2.31
N ARG A 120 4.17 24.33 3.46
CA ARG A 120 4.32 25.79 3.59
C ARG A 120 5.75 26.30 3.59
N GLY A 121 5.93 27.51 3.06
CA GLY A 121 7.23 28.18 3.00
C GLY A 121 8.20 27.54 2.00
N THR A 122 7.71 26.64 1.16
CA THR A 122 8.50 25.96 0.14
C THR A 122 8.34 26.62 -1.23
N ALA A 123 9.21 26.26 -2.18
CA ALA A 123 9.06 26.66 -3.57
C ALA A 123 7.74 26.15 -4.18
N ILE A 124 7.25 24.99 -3.73
CA ILE A 124 6.00 24.38 -4.16
C ILE A 124 4.82 25.26 -3.72
N ASP A 125 4.77 25.66 -2.45
CA ASP A 125 3.79 26.62 -1.93
C ASP A 125 3.82 27.94 -2.73
N ALA A 126 5.00 28.50 -2.99
CA ALA A 126 5.12 29.71 -3.81
C ALA A 126 4.53 29.58 -5.22
N SER A 127 4.60 28.38 -5.82
CA SER A 127 4.09 28.11 -7.18
C SER A 127 2.59 27.78 -7.26
N THR A 128 1.98 27.38 -6.14
CA THR A 128 0.60 26.89 -6.07
C THR A 128 -0.34 27.84 -5.33
N ARG A 129 0.17 28.90 -4.71
CA ARG A 129 -0.62 29.93 -3.99
C ARG A 129 -1.81 30.53 -4.72
N THR A 130 -1.83 30.49 -6.05
CA THR A 130 -2.96 31.00 -6.84
C THR A 130 -4.10 29.99 -6.99
N GLN A 131 -3.94 28.75 -6.51
CA GLN A 131 -4.99 27.72 -6.53
C GLN A 131 -6.12 28.00 -5.52
N GLY A 132 -5.93 28.97 -4.62
CA GLY A 132 -6.98 29.45 -3.72
C GLY A 132 -7.07 28.71 -2.38
N ASP A 133 -6.57 27.48 -2.30
CA ASP A 133 -6.41 26.76 -1.02
C ASP A 133 -4.98 26.93 -0.48
N LEU A 134 -4.86 27.25 0.80
CA LEU A 134 -3.59 27.47 1.50
C LEU A 134 -3.06 26.20 2.20
N TYR A 135 -3.93 25.21 2.46
CA TYR A 135 -3.67 24.03 3.28
C TYR A 135 -3.64 22.74 2.46
N TYR A 136 -4.39 22.71 1.37
CA TYR A 136 -4.30 21.66 0.36
C TYR A 136 -3.91 22.26 -0.98
N MET A 137 -3.27 21.45 -1.81
CA MET A 137 -2.98 21.81 -3.20
C MET A 137 -3.14 20.58 -4.06
N SER A 138 -3.53 20.82 -5.31
CA SER A 138 -3.53 19.80 -6.34
C SER A 138 -2.31 20.00 -7.21
N ILE A 139 -1.43 19.00 -7.24
CA ILE A 139 -0.27 18.99 -8.15
C ILE A 139 -0.12 17.63 -8.84
N SER A 140 0.62 17.66 -9.94
CA SER A 140 0.82 16.51 -10.82
C SER A 140 2.28 16.06 -10.82
N GLY A 141 2.49 14.74 -10.99
CA GLY A 141 3.80 14.11 -11.16
C GLY A 141 3.78 12.63 -10.77
N THR A 142 4.75 11.85 -11.27
CA THR A 142 5.09 10.51 -10.72
C THR A 142 5.42 10.59 -9.23
N SER A 143 5.88 11.76 -8.77
CA SER A 143 6.02 12.11 -7.37
C SER A 143 4.76 11.95 -6.53
N MET A 144 3.57 12.08 -7.13
CA MET A 144 2.27 11.88 -6.49
C MET A 144 1.69 10.48 -6.70
N ALA A 145 2.08 9.79 -7.77
CA ALA A 145 1.77 8.37 -7.93
C ALA A 145 2.50 7.49 -6.90
N THR A 146 3.80 7.76 -6.69
CA THR A 146 4.68 6.99 -5.77
C THR A 146 4.12 6.80 -4.35
N PRO A 147 3.61 7.84 -3.64
CA PRO A 147 3.05 7.66 -2.30
C PRO A 147 1.76 6.82 -2.27
N HIS A 148 0.99 6.70 -3.36
CA HIS A 148 -0.13 5.76 -3.40
C HIS A 148 0.38 4.32 -3.27
N VAL A 149 1.40 3.95 -4.06
CA VAL A 149 2.05 2.63 -3.98
C VAL A 149 2.72 2.42 -2.61
N GLY A 150 3.31 3.48 -2.04
CA GLY A 150 3.84 3.46 -0.67
C GLY A 150 2.78 3.20 0.40
N GLY A 151 1.59 3.80 0.26
CA GLY A 151 0.44 3.53 1.13
C GLY A 151 -0.05 2.09 0.99
N MET A 152 -0.16 1.59 -0.24
CA MET A 152 -0.54 0.20 -0.52
C MET A 152 0.44 -0.78 0.10
N ALA A 153 1.76 -0.58 -0.08
CA ALA A 153 2.78 -1.40 0.57
C ALA A 153 2.61 -1.44 2.10
N GLY A 154 2.23 -0.32 2.72
CA GLY A 154 1.89 -0.25 4.14
C GLY A 154 0.69 -1.12 4.52
N ILE A 155 -0.40 -1.07 3.75
CA ILE A 155 -1.59 -1.90 3.95
C ILE A 155 -1.26 -3.39 3.78
N LEU A 156 -0.49 -3.75 2.75
CA LEU A 156 -0.08 -5.14 2.50
C LEU A 156 0.73 -5.70 3.67
N LEU A 157 1.63 -4.89 4.25
CA LEU A 157 2.40 -5.27 5.43
C LEU A 157 1.55 -5.40 6.70
N ASP A 158 0.44 -4.67 6.81
CA ASP A 158 -0.48 -4.77 7.94
C ASP A 158 -1.27 -6.09 7.89
N VAL A 159 -1.80 -6.44 6.71
CA VAL A 159 -2.58 -7.68 6.54
C VAL A 159 -1.72 -8.95 6.42
N ALA A 160 -0.46 -8.78 5.99
CA ALA A 160 0.53 -9.82 5.81
C ALA A 160 1.92 -9.41 6.34
N PRO A 161 2.13 -9.41 7.66
CA PRO A 161 3.41 -9.01 8.26
C PRO A 161 4.60 -9.89 7.86
N SER A 162 4.33 -11.12 7.38
CA SER A 162 5.34 -12.07 6.89
C SER A 162 5.96 -11.72 5.54
N LEU A 163 5.43 -10.72 4.81
CA LEU A 163 6.00 -10.28 3.55
C LEU A 163 7.46 -9.84 3.71
N SER A 164 8.30 -10.27 2.78
CA SER A 164 9.75 -10.08 2.81
C SER A 164 10.34 -10.04 1.40
N VAL A 165 11.65 -10.21 1.29
CA VAL A 165 12.33 -10.41 0.00
C VAL A 165 12.37 -11.90 -0.30
N ALA A 166 11.96 -12.27 -1.49
CA ALA A 166 11.92 -13.65 -1.92
C ALA A 166 13.33 -14.23 -2.14
N ASP A 167 13.41 -15.56 -2.16
CA ASP A 167 14.63 -16.28 -2.55
C ASP A 167 14.79 -16.40 -4.07
N TYR A 168 13.73 -16.15 -4.84
CA TYR A 168 13.79 -16.14 -6.30
C TYR A 168 14.21 -14.78 -6.86
N HIS A 169 14.87 -14.83 -8.01
CA HIS A 169 15.51 -13.68 -8.65
C HIS A 169 14.74 -13.15 -9.87
N ARG A 170 13.51 -13.64 -10.08
CA ARG A 170 12.70 -13.32 -11.25
C ARG A 170 11.24 -13.19 -10.85
N ASP A 171 10.63 -12.07 -11.22
CA ASP A 171 9.20 -11.83 -11.17
C ASP A 171 8.51 -12.34 -12.45
N ASP A 172 7.26 -11.94 -12.70
CA ASP A 172 6.50 -12.47 -13.83
C ASP A 172 6.94 -11.95 -15.21
N HIS A 173 7.69 -10.86 -15.31
CA HIS A 173 8.05 -10.21 -16.57
C HIS A 173 9.54 -10.36 -16.93
N ASP A 174 10.37 -10.82 -15.98
CA ASP A 174 11.80 -11.15 -16.10
C ASP A 174 12.14 -12.42 -16.90
N PHE A 175 11.14 -13.05 -17.53
CA PHE A 175 11.29 -14.33 -18.21
C PHE A 175 11.28 -14.21 -19.74
N GLY A 176 12.25 -14.86 -20.39
CA GLY A 176 12.23 -15.11 -21.83
C GLY A 176 12.79 -13.97 -22.69
N ASP A 177 11.99 -13.57 -23.68
CA ASP A 177 12.41 -12.76 -24.82
C ASP A 177 11.66 -11.44 -24.80
N SER A 178 12.36 -10.31 -24.85
CA SER A 178 11.66 -9.05 -25.13
C SER A 178 11.22 -9.07 -26.60
N LEU A 179 9.99 -8.63 -26.89
CA LEU A 179 9.43 -8.53 -28.25
C LEU A 179 10.35 -7.83 -29.25
N VAL A 180 11.30 -7.00 -28.78
CA VAL A 180 12.25 -6.28 -29.62
C VAL A 180 13.71 -6.72 -29.43
N GLY A 181 14.11 -7.17 -28.24
CA GLY A 181 15.49 -7.61 -28.00
C GLY A 181 15.80 -9.04 -28.48
N GLY A 182 14.78 -9.88 -28.64
CA GLY A 182 14.93 -11.27 -29.08
C GLY A 182 15.27 -12.24 -27.94
N ASP A 183 15.84 -13.39 -28.30
CA ASP A 183 16.05 -14.53 -27.40
C ASP A 183 16.89 -14.15 -26.16
N GLY A 184 16.30 -14.26 -24.97
CA GLY A 184 16.97 -14.03 -23.68
C GLY A 184 17.21 -12.58 -23.27
N THR A 185 16.55 -11.60 -23.89
CA THR A 185 16.73 -10.16 -23.59
C THR A 185 15.70 -9.54 -22.65
N ALA A 186 14.66 -10.28 -22.26
CA ALA A 186 13.79 -9.91 -21.14
C ALA A 186 14.49 -10.19 -19.81
N ALA A 187 15.21 -11.32 -19.77
CA ALA A 187 16.19 -11.56 -18.72
C ALA A 187 17.21 -10.41 -18.74
N TYR A 188 17.55 -9.88 -17.58
CA TYR A 188 18.56 -8.84 -17.41
C TYR A 188 19.98 -9.40 -17.73
N GLY A 189 20.17 -9.99 -18.91
CA GLY A 189 21.34 -10.75 -19.37
C GLY A 189 22.60 -9.92 -19.55
N GLN A 190 22.54 -8.64 -19.19
CA GLN A 190 23.69 -7.79 -18.92
C GLN A 190 24.39 -8.13 -17.59
N PHE A 191 23.74 -8.86 -16.68
CA PHE A 191 24.30 -9.30 -15.40
C PHE A 191 24.57 -10.81 -15.42
N GLU A 192 25.85 -11.19 -15.41
CA GLU A 192 26.28 -12.60 -15.45
C GLU A 192 25.90 -13.37 -14.17
N ASP A 193 25.66 -12.68 -13.05
CA ASP A 193 25.37 -13.24 -11.73
C ASP A 193 23.91 -13.08 -11.29
N TRP A 194 23.00 -12.73 -12.21
CA TRP A 194 21.58 -12.43 -11.94
C TRP A 194 20.90 -13.49 -11.08
N ASP A 195 21.04 -14.78 -11.39
CA ASP A 195 20.34 -15.85 -10.66
C ASP A 195 20.96 -16.16 -9.27
N THR A 196 21.95 -15.37 -8.83
CA THR A 196 22.64 -15.57 -7.54
C THR A 196 22.86 -14.30 -6.75
N ALA A 197 22.72 -13.12 -7.36
CA ALA A 197 23.06 -11.86 -6.74
C ALA A 197 21.93 -11.34 -5.83
N ASN A 198 22.28 -10.70 -4.71
CA ASN A 198 21.26 -10.20 -3.79
C ASN A 198 20.40 -9.07 -4.38
N PHE A 199 20.92 -8.31 -5.35
CA PHE A 199 20.23 -7.17 -5.95
C PHE A 199 19.07 -7.58 -6.87
N SER A 200 19.07 -8.81 -7.38
CA SER A 200 18.03 -9.31 -8.29
C SER A 200 16.91 -10.05 -7.56
N ARG A 201 16.96 -10.12 -6.23
CA ARG A 201 15.88 -10.75 -5.46
C ARG A 201 14.67 -9.85 -5.41
N VAL A 202 13.53 -10.43 -5.75
CA VAL A 202 12.24 -9.72 -5.86
C VAL A 202 11.69 -9.44 -4.46
N HIS A 203 11.23 -8.22 -4.23
CA HIS A 203 10.50 -7.93 -3.00
C HIS A 203 9.05 -8.42 -3.15
N GLU A 204 8.49 -9.18 -2.20
CA GLU A 204 7.17 -9.82 -2.42
C GLU A 204 6.04 -8.82 -2.66
N ILE A 205 6.12 -7.63 -2.07
CA ILE A 205 5.21 -6.50 -2.35
C ILE A 205 5.21 -6.09 -3.82
N GLU A 206 6.37 -6.05 -4.48
CA GLU A 206 6.51 -5.71 -5.91
C GLU A 206 5.69 -6.68 -6.75
N LEU A 207 6.00 -7.98 -6.63
CA LEU A 207 5.30 -9.03 -7.37
C LEU A 207 3.80 -9.07 -7.06
N ILE A 208 3.38 -8.83 -5.81
CA ILE A 208 1.96 -8.75 -5.45
C ILE A 208 1.28 -7.61 -6.20
N LEU A 209 1.89 -6.42 -6.22
CA LEU A 209 1.33 -5.25 -6.90
C LEU A 209 1.24 -5.49 -8.41
N GLU A 210 2.27 -6.09 -9.00
CA GLU A 210 2.32 -6.44 -10.41
C GLU A 210 1.21 -7.44 -10.77
N LEU A 211 1.16 -8.58 -10.07
CA LEU A 211 0.22 -9.68 -10.32
C LEU A 211 -1.25 -9.30 -10.12
N THR A 212 -1.53 -8.20 -9.42
CA THR A 212 -2.90 -7.74 -9.17
C THR A 212 -3.27 -6.45 -9.90
N ALA A 213 -2.32 -5.72 -10.46
CA ALA A 213 -2.58 -4.48 -11.19
C ALA A 213 -3.48 -4.70 -12.43
N ARG A 214 -4.31 -3.72 -12.77
CA ARG A 214 -5.26 -3.79 -13.89
C ARG A 214 -4.73 -3.02 -15.07
N TYR A 215 -4.47 -3.70 -16.19
CA TYR A 215 -4.08 -3.06 -17.44
C TYR A 215 -5.29 -2.68 -18.32
N GLU A 216 -6.38 -3.45 -18.22
CA GLU A 216 -7.57 -3.30 -19.07
C GLU A 216 -8.11 -1.86 -19.03
N GLY A 217 -8.28 -1.27 -20.21
CA GLY A 217 -8.77 0.10 -20.36
C GLY A 217 -7.67 1.15 -20.56
N MET A 218 -6.40 0.79 -20.42
CA MET A 218 -5.25 1.67 -20.71
C MET A 218 -4.44 1.25 -21.96
N ASP A 219 -4.96 0.27 -22.69
CA ASP A 219 -4.43 -0.15 -23.97
C ASP A 219 -4.43 1.04 -24.95
N ASN A 220 -3.25 1.50 -25.36
CA ASN A 220 -3.11 2.63 -26.28
C ASN A 220 -3.84 3.93 -25.83
N SER A 221 -4.06 4.11 -24.52
CA SER A 221 -4.66 5.31 -23.96
C SER A 221 -3.61 6.40 -23.78
N CYS A 222 -3.88 7.62 -24.24
CA CYS A 222 -3.17 8.83 -23.79
C CYS A 222 -4.12 9.71 -23.00
N GLU A 223 -3.53 10.58 -22.18
CA GLU A 223 -4.23 11.72 -21.62
C GLU A 223 -4.88 12.60 -22.71
N ASP A 224 -6.19 12.80 -22.63
CA ASP A 224 -6.96 13.62 -23.56
C ASP A 224 -6.43 15.06 -23.65
N GLY A 225 -6.35 15.57 -24.89
CA GLY A 225 -5.97 16.97 -25.16
C GLY A 225 -4.47 17.24 -25.07
N ASN A 226 -3.63 16.21 -25.05
CA ASN A 226 -2.19 16.36 -25.06
C ASN A 226 -1.57 16.09 -26.44
N ASP A 227 -0.97 17.11 -27.04
CA ASP A 227 -0.29 17.00 -28.34
C ASP A 227 1.16 16.47 -28.23
N GLU A 228 1.70 16.34 -27.00
CA GLU A 228 3.10 15.94 -26.75
C GLU A 228 3.31 14.42 -26.67
N ASP A 229 2.26 13.64 -26.40
CA ASP A 229 2.26 12.19 -26.55
C ASP A 229 1.06 11.75 -27.39
N SER A 230 1.36 11.34 -28.63
CA SER A 230 0.33 10.96 -29.59
C SER A 230 -0.06 9.48 -29.52
N CYS A 231 0.61 8.68 -28.68
CA CYS A 231 0.47 7.23 -28.55
C CYS A 231 0.56 6.41 -29.85
N ASN A 232 0.95 7.02 -30.97
CA ASN A 232 0.93 6.38 -32.28
C ASN A 232 2.02 5.30 -32.44
N ASP A 233 2.95 5.24 -31.51
CA ASP A 233 4.06 4.31 -31.38
C ASP A 233 3.76 3.13 -30.45
N ILE A 234 2.58 3.09 -29.84
CA ILE A 234 2.15 1.99 -28.98
C ILE A 234 1.58 0.86 -29.86
N PRO A 235 2.09 -0.37 -29.73
CA PRO A 235 1.58 -1.52 -30.45
C PRO A 235 0.15 -1.83 -29.99
N GLU A 236 -0.67 -2.30 -30.93
CA GLU A 236 -2.05 -2.73 -30.67
C GLU A 236 -2.15 -3.87 -29.63
N THR A 237 -1.05 -4.60 -29.43
CA THR A 237 -0.91 -5.65 -28.43
C THR A 237 0.26 -5.35 -27.50
N CYS A 238 0.00 -5.36 -26.20
CA CYS A 238 1.00 -5.22 -25.13
C CYS A 238 2.03 -6.38 -25.15
N TYR A 239 3.15 -6.22 -24.43
CA TYR A 239 4.00 -7.35 -24.09
C TYR A 239 3.31 -8.21 -23.02
N LEU A 240 3.46 -9.52 -23.11
CA LEU A 240 2.84 -10.46 -22.19
C LEU A 240 3.89 -11.02 -21.24
N SER A 241 3.65 -10.90 -19.94
CA SER A 241 4.44 -11.54 -18.89
C SER A 241 4.24 -13.06 -18.92
N ALA A 242 4.99 -13.78 -18.08
CA ALA A 242 4.88 -15.24 -17.92
C ALA A 242 3.49 -15.68 -17.45
N THR A 243 2.72 -14.80 -16.79
CA THR A 243 1.33 -15.05 -16.40
C THR A 243 0.34 -14.76 -17.53
N GLY A 244 0.81 -14.28 -18.69
CA GLY A 244 -0.02 -13.88 -19.82
C GLY A 244 -0.71 -12.52 -19.64
N ARG A 245 -0.26 -11.72 -18.67
CA ARG A 245 -0.79 -10.40 -18.37
C ARG A 245 -0.01 -9.34 -19.14
N CYS A 246 -0.66 -8.23 -19.46
CA CYS A 246 0.00 -7.12 -20.12
C CYS A 246 1.01 -6.46 -19.19
N HIS A 247 2.20 -6.19 -19.74
CA HIS A 247 3.23 -5.38 -19.13
C HIS A 247 3.88 -4.52 -20.22
N ASP A 248 3.93 -3.20 -20.08
CA ASP A 248 4.53 -2.33 -21.10
C ASP A 248 5.43 -1.22 -20.53
N TRP A 249 6.18 -0.55 -21.41
CA TRP A 249 7.17 0.45 -21.02
C TRP A 249 6.61 1.78 -20.51
N ARG A 250 5.29 1.96 -20.51
CA ARG A 250 4.61 3.19 -20.11
C ARG A 250 4.00 3.07 -18.72
N VAL A 251 3.36 1.94 -18.44
CA VAL A 251 2.55 1.72 -17.23
C VAL A 251 2.88 0.43 -16.50
N GLY A 252 3.83 -0.36 -16.98
CA GLY A 252 4.10 -1.68 -16.45
C GLY A 252 2.87 -2.57 -16.55
N HIS A 253 2.50 -3.18 -15.43
CA HIS A 253 1.28 -3.99 -15.28
C HIS A 253 -0.02 -3.19 -15.21
N GLY A 254 0.04 -1.86 -15.20
CA GLY A 254 -1.12 -0.97 -15.17
C GLY A 254 -1.48 -0.49 -13.76
N LEU A 255 -2.75 -0.16 -13.56
CA LEU A 255 -3.27 0.54 -12.38
C LEU A 255 -3.27 -0.42 -11.20
N THR A 256 -2.57 -0.06 -10.14
CA THR A 256 -2.57 -0.83 -8.91
C THR A 256 -3.98 -1.09 -8.37
N ASP A 257 -4.27 -2.33 -7.97
CA ASP A 257 -5.56 -2.75 -7.39
C ASP A 257 -5.38 -3.14 -5.92
N VAL A 258 -5.91 -2.31 -5.02
CA VAL A 258 -5.75 -2.48 -3.57
C VAL A 258 -6.44 -3.74 -3.08
N ASP A 259 -7.64 -4.02 -3.57
CA ASP A 259 -8.45 -5.13 -3.08
C ASP A 259 -7.83 -6.47 -3.47
N ALA A 260 -7.43 -6.60 -4.74
CA ALA A 260 -6.77 -7.78 -5.22
C ALA A 260 -5.38 -7.97 -4.57
N ALA A 261 -4.62 -6.89 -4.36
CA ALA A 261 -3.34 -6.94 -3.66
C ALA A 261 -3.50 -7.41 -2.20
N VAL A 262 -4.51 -6.88 -1.48
CA VAL A 262 -4.82 -7.31 -0.10
C VAL A 262 -5.25 -8.78 -0.06
N ALA A 263 -6.09 -9.24 -1.00
CA ALA A 263 -6.46 -10.64 -1.10
C ALA A 263 -5.24 -11.55 -1.28
N LEU A 264 -4.34 -11.20 -2.21
CA LEU A 264 -3.14 -11.99 -2.49
C LEU A 264 -2.17 -12.00 -1.30
N ALA A 265 -1.88 -10.83 -0.72
CA ALA A 265 -1.04 -10.72 0.47
C ALA A 265 -1.62 -11.51 1.65
N ARG A 266 -2.93 -11.37 1.91
CA ARG A 266 -3.60 -12.08 3.00
C ARG A 266 -3.63 -13.59 2.76
N THR A 267 -3.79 -14.03 1.52
CA THR A 267 -3.68 -15.45 1.14
C THR A 267 -2.31 -15.99 1.51
N LEU A 268 -1.24 -15.30 1.14
CA LEU A 268 0.13 -15.69 1.49
C LEU A 268 0.35 -15.73 3.02
N GLN A 269 -0.16 -14.74 3.76
CA GLN A 269 -0.08 -14.74 5.22
C GLN A 269 -0.77 -15.96 5.82
N LEU A 270 -1.99 -16.30 5.38
CA LEU A 270 -2.72 -17.48 5.85
C LEU A 270 -2.01 -18.78 5.50
N MET A 271 -1.28 -18.83 4.38
CA MET A 271 -0.47 -20.00 4.02
C MET A 271 0.74 -20.18 4.95
N ARG A 272 1.39 -19.07 5.31
CA ARG A 272 2.59 -19.03 6.16
C ARG A 272 2.28 -19.20 7.65
N ASP A 273 1.19 -18.63 8.12
CA ASP A 273 0.76 -18.56 9.53
C ASP A 273 -0.73 -18.96 9.58
N GLN A 274 -0.98 -20.27 9.64
CA GLN A 274 -2.30 -20.86 9.51
C GLN A 274 -3.14 -20.75 10.79
N ASP A 275 -2.49 -20.67 11.95
CA ASP A 275 -3.16 -20.51 13.24
C ASP A 275 -3.28 -19.04 13.68
N ASN A 276 -2.69 -18.12 12.89
CA ASN A 276 -2.77 -16.68 13.04
C ASN A 276 -2.27 -16.23 14.42
N ASP A 277 -1.20 -16.87 14.91
CA ASP A 277 -0.53 -16.51 16.16
C ASP A 277 0.58 -15.44 15.97
N GLY A 278 0.85 -15.08 14.71
CA GLY A 278 1.86 -14.11 14.30
C GLY A 278 3.25 -14.71 14.08
N ILE A 279 3.40 -16.03 14.21
CA ILE A 279 4.63 -16.78 13.95
C ILE A 279 4.50 -17.47 12.58
N VAL A 280 5.53 -17.32 11.75
CA VAL A 280 5.57 -18.01 10.46
C VAL A 280 5.95 -19.47 10.68
N ASP A 281 4.99 -20.36 10.48
CA ASP A 281 5.16 -21.82 10.57
C ASP A 281 5.61 -22.45 9.24
N ASN A 282 5.15 -21.89 8.13
CA ASN A 282 5.34 -22.45 6.79
C ASN A 282 6.03 -21.44 5.85
N PRO A 283 7.30 -21.08 6.09
CA PRO A 283 8.00 -20.06 5.31
C PRO A 283 8.20 -20.43 3.83
N GLN A 284 8.06 -21.70 3.46
CA GLN A 284 8.26 -22.22 2.11
C GLN A 284 7.17 -21.82 1.10
N TYR A 285 6.03 -21.29 1.56
CA TYR A 285 5.02 -20.76 0.64
C TYR A 285 5.48 -19.42 0.08
N THR A 286 5.28 -19.23 -1.22
CA THR A 286 5.67 -18.04 -1.99
C THR A 286 4.44 -17.29 -2.49
N VAL A 287 4.65 -16.07 -2.99
CA VAL A 287 3.59 -15.29 -3.66
C VAL A 287 2.93 -16.10 -4.78
N TRP A 288 3.70 -16.90 -5.53
CA TRP A 288 3.18 -17.76 -6.59
C TRP A 288 2.18 -18.81 -6.10
N ASP A 289 2.45 -19.43 -4.94
CA ASP A 289 1.50 -20.40 -4.37
C ASP A 289 0.20 -19.74 -3.93
N ALA A 290 0.30 -18.51 -3.40
CA ALA A 290 -0.86 -17.72 -3.03
C ALA A 290 -1.64 -17.26 -4.28
N TYR A 291 -0.93 -16.89 -5.34
CA TYR A 291 -1.50 -16.45 -6.61
C TYR A 291 -2.38 -17.52 -7.27
N ASP A 292 -2.05 -18.80 -7.10
CA ASP A 292 -2.86 -19.90 -7.63
C ASP A 292 -4.27 -19.98 -7.02
N ILE A 293 -4.50 -19.40 -5.83
CA ILE A 293 -5.75 -19.56 -5.08
C ILE A 293 -6.38 -18.25 -4.56
N TYR A 294 -5.68 -17.11 -4.62
CA TYR A 294 -6.14 -15.87 -3.95
C TYR A 294 -7.47 -15.34 -4.46
N GLU A 295 -7.79 -15.55 -5.75
CA GLU A 295 -9.07 -15.12 -6.32
C GLU A 295 -10.27 -15.73 -5.59
N SER A 296 -10.10 -16.95 -5.03
CA SER A 296 -11.14 -17.59 -4.22
C SER A 296 -11.44 -16.86 -2.91
N MET A 297 -10.54 -15.97 -2.46
CA MET A 297 -10.77 -15.07 -1.35
C MET A 297 -11.80 -14.00 -1.70
N MET A 298 -11.78 -13.50 -2.94
CA MET A 298 -12.65 -12.40 -3.36
C MET A 298 -13.98 -12.96 -3.83
N THR A 299 -15.02 -12.77 -3.02
CA THR A 299 -16.36 -13.26 -3.34
C THR A 299 -17.41 -12.18 -3.11
N THR A 300 -18.63 -12.43 -3.56
CA THR A 300 -19.79 -11.61 -3.24
C THR A 300 -20.73 -12.43 -2.36
N THR A 301 -20.99 -11.95 -1.15
CA THR A 301 -21.83 -12.66 -0.18
C THR A 301 -23.06 -11.84 0.16
N SER A 302 -24.22 -12.50 0.21
CA SER A 302 -25.45 -11.94 0.76
C SER A 302 -25.59 -12.34 2.24
N ILE A 303 -25.50 -11.36 3.14
CA ILE A 303 -25.55 -11.56 4.58
C ILE A 303 -26.91 -11.08 5.10
N PRO A 304 -27.79 -11.99 5.59
CA PRO A 304 -29.04 -11.59 6.21
C PRO A 304 -28.78 -10.96 7.58
N VAL A 305 -29.51 -9.88 7.89
CA VAL A 305 -29.46 -9.23 9.19
C VAL A 305 -30.87 -9.08 9.77
N ASN A 306 -30.99 -9.21 11.09
CA ASN A 306 -32.27 -9.15 11.79
C ASN A 306 -32.47 -7.75 12.38
N THR A 307 -32.66 -6.78 11.49
CA THR A 307 -32.96 -5.39 11.81
C THR A 307 -33.62 -4.72 10.62
N ASP A 308 -34.43 -3.70 10.87
CA ASP A 308 -34.98 -2.77 9.89
C ASP A 308 -34.20 -1.45 9.83
N ARG A 309 -33.08 -1.36 10.55
CA ARG A 309 -32.27 -0.14 10.62
C ARG A 309 -30.85 -0.36 10.17
N VAL A 310 -30.35 0.61 9.40
CA VAL A 310 -28.95 0.71 9.01
C VAL A 310 -28.39 2.07 9.35
N ARG A 311 -27.09 2.16 9.53
CA ARG A 311 -26.41 3.35 10.04
C ARG A 311 -25.13 3.61 9.27
N HIS A 312 -24.87 4.88 9.01
CA HIS A 312 -23.55 5.37 8.64
C HIS A 312 -23.14 6.46 9.62
N ALA A 313 -21.87 6.51 10.01
CA ALA A 313 -21.39 7.54 10.92
C ALA A 313 -19.95 7.92 10.59
N TRP A 314 -19.65 9.21 10.71
CA TRP A 314 -18.32 9.73 10.48
C TRP A 314 -17.96 10.79 11.51
N LYS A 315 -16.67 11.07 11.57
CA LYS A 315 -16.10 12.18 12.33
C LYS A 315 -15.45 13.11 11.33
N GLY A 316 -15.61 14.40 11.55
CA GLY A 316 -14.92 15.42 10.79
C GLY A 316 -14.34 16.46 11.73
N ASP A 317 -13.48 17.29 11.15
CA ASP A 317 -12.99 18.49 11.80
C ASP A 317 -13.30 19.64 10.86
N TRP A 318 -14.29 20.45 11.23
CA TRP A 318 -14.71 21.55 10.39
C TRP A 318 -13.71 22.68 10.58
N ASN A 319 -12.99 23.03 9.52
CA ASN A 319 -11.81 23.88 9.63
C ASN A 319 -11.98 25.22 8.93
N HIS A 320 -11.51 26.25 9.62
CA HIS A 320 -11.52 27.62 9.16
C HIS A 320 -10.11 28.20 9.16
N PHE A 321 -9.72 28.65 7.98
CA PHE A 321 -8.36 29.02 7.69
C PHE A 321 -8.25 30.53 7.43
N ASN A 322 -7.55 31.26 8.31
CA ASN A 322 -7.30 32.67 8.07
C ASN A 322 -6.14 32.87 7.08
N ASN A 323 -6.38 33.68 6.05
CA ASN A 323 -5.35 34.24 5.19
C ASN A 323 -4.81 35.53 5.81
N GLY A 324 -3.81 35.43 6.68
CA GLY A 324 -3.30 36.51 7.51
C GLY A 324 -2.94 37.84 6.83
N GLN A 325 -2.76 37.86 5.50
CA GLN A 325 -2.51 39.10 4.77
C GLN A 325 -3.77 39.89 4.39
N THR A 326 -4.94 39.23 4.30
CA THR A 326 -6.22 39.85 3.89
C THR A 326 -7.35 39.69 4.91
N GLY A 327 -7.23 38.75 5.85
CA GLY A 327 -8.30 38.39 6.79
C GLY A 327 -9.42 37.57 6.16
N ALA A 328 -9.23 37.07 4.93
CA ALA A 328 -10.18 36.17 4.27
C ALA A 328 -10.14 34.79 4.95
N VAL A 329 -11.33 34.22 5.20
CA VAL A 329 -11.49 32.89 5.78
C VAL A 329 -11.81 31.92 4.65
N TYR A 330 -11.02 30.85 4.51
CA TYR A 330 -11.32 29.74 3.62
C TYR A 330 -12.08 28.64 4.37
N TYR A 331 -12.99 28.00 3.65
CA TYR A 331 -13.86 26.93 4.14
C TYR A 331 -13.34 25.61 3.56
N THR A 332 -13.23 24.59 4.40
CA THR A 332 -13.12 23.21 3.92
C THR A 332 -14.48 22.74 3.39
N GLU A 333 -14.46 21.96 2.32
CA GLU A 333 -15.64 21.21 1.89
C GLU A 333 -15.77 19.98 2.80
N ASP A 334 -16.86 19.92 3.55
CA ASP A 334 -17.15 18.87 4.53
C ASP A 334 -18.34 18.03 4.05
N SER A 335 -18.23 17.60 2.78
CA SER A 335 -19.26 16.84 2.08
C SER A 335 -19.13 15.34 2.28
N HIS A 336 -20.25 14.69 2.59
CA HIS A 336 -20.38 13.24 2.74
C HIS A 336 -21.63 12.75 2.01
N TYR A 337 -21.59 11.49 1.56
CA TYR A 337 -22.71 10.89 0.85
C TYR A 337 -23.16 9.61 1.55
N VAL A 338 -24.47 9.43 1.65
CA VAL A 338 -25.08 8.21 2.19
C VAL A 338 -26.04 7.65 1.16
N TRP A 339 -25.86 6.38 0.79
CA TRP A 339 -26.78 5.71 -0.12
C TRP A 339 -28.13 5.52 0.56
N ILE A 340 -29.23 5.78 -0.14
CA ILE A 340 -30.60 5.58 0.35
C ILE A 340 -31.17 4.28 -0.24
N PRO A 341 -31.22 3.18 0.52
CA PRO A 341 -31.76 1.92 0.03
C PRO A 341 -33.25 2.01 -0.30
N ASN A 342 -33.69 1.16 -1.23
CA ASN A 342 -35.11 0.98 -1.51
C ASN A 342 -35.85 0.52 -0.26
N GLY A 343 -37.03 1.09 -0.02
CA GLY A 343 -37.81 0.81 1.20
C GLY A 343 -37.46 1.73 2.38
N THR A 344 -36.48 2.63 2.28
CA THR A 344 -36.21 3.61 3.36
C THR A 344 -37.43 4.51 3.57
N THR A 345 -37.97 4.53 4.79
CA THR A 345 -39.14 5.35 5.16
C THR A 345 -38.76 6.55 6.03
N LEU A 346 -37.65 6.46 6.76
CA LEU A 346 -37.20 7.52 7.66
C LEU A 346 -35.69 7.62 7.67
N LEU A 347 -35.19 8.86 7.56
CA LEU A 347 -33.80 9.22 7.80
C LEU A 347 -33.73 10.05 9.08
N GLN A 348 -32.95 9.59 10.05
CA GLN A 348 -32.63 10.32 11.27
C GLN A 348 -31.13 10.64 11.27
N ALA A 349 -30.78 11.92 11.31
CA ALA A 349 -29.39 12.34 11.41
C ALA A 349 -29.14 13.13 12.70
N THR A 350 -27.97 12.94 13.29
CA THR A 350 -27.51 13.75 14.43
C THR A 350 -26.16 14.36 14.12
N LEU A 351 -26.00 15.66 14.41
CA LEU A 351 -24.72 16.35 14.37
C LEU A 351 -24.38 16.78 15.80
N ALA A 352 -23.32 16.21 16.35
CA ALA A 352 -22.74 16.66 17.62
C ALA A 352 -21.43 17.39 17.34
N ALA A 353 -21.30 18.62 17.85
CA ALA A 353 -20.13 19.47 17.60
C ALA A 353 -19.61 20.08 18.90
N THR A 354 -18.28 20.12 19.05
CA THR A 354 -17.65 20.77 20.21
C THR A 354 -17.51 22.27 19.96
N GLU A 355 -18.65 22.96 19.97
CA GLU A 355 -18.78 24.38 19.60
C GLU A 355 -18.01 25.36 20.50
N ALA A 356 -17.53 24.93 21.66
CA ALA A 356 -16.70 25.74 22.54
C ALA A 356 -15.57 24.90 23.17
N ASP A 357 -14.33 25.26 22.86
CA ASP A 357 -13.14 24.70 23.48
C ASP A 357 -12.39 25.80 24.25
N LEU A 358 -12.36 25.66 25.58
CA LEU A 358 -11.73 26.62 26.48
C LEU A 358 -10.20 26.49 26.52
N ASP A 359 -9.66 25.32 26.14
CA ASP A 359 -8.21 25.09 26.13
C ASP A 359 -7.57 25.78 24.92
N THR A 360 -8.23 25.74 23.76
CA THR A 360 -7.81 26.44 22.53
C THR A 360 -8.43 27.83 22.38
N GLY A 361 -9.44 28.18 23.18
CA GLY A 361 -10.12 29.47 23.13
C GLY A 361 -10.99 29.66 21.89
N GLN A 362 -11.49 28.56 21.31
CA GLN A 362 -12.28 28.54 20.09
C GLN A 362 -13.77 28.46 20.42
N VAL A 363 -14.57 29.26 19.71
CA VAL A 363 -16.03 29.22 19.78
C VAL A 363 -16.59 29.29 18.38
N GLY A 364 -17.56 28.45 18.05
CA GLY A 364 -18.31 28.57 16.82
C GLY A 364 -19.63 27.85 16.85
N THR A 365 -20.22 27.69 15.68
CA THR A 365 -21.47 26.97 15.51
C THR A 365 -21.49 26.25 14.19
N LEU A 366 -21.96 25.00 14.20
CA LEU A 366 -22.09 24.16 13.03
C LEU A 366 -23.56 23.79 12.81
N GLN A 367 -23.90 23.53 11.55
CA GLN A 367 -25.18 23.03 11.10
C GLN A 367 -24.95 22.03 9.96
N LEU A 368 -25.76 20.98 9.93
CA LEU A 368 -25.81 20.01 8.85
C LEU A 368 -26.87 20.42 7.81
N SER A 369 -26.49 20.41 6.54
CA SER A 369 -27.40 20.43 5.40
C SER A 369 -27.57 19.00 4.89
N ILE A 370 -28.79 18.60 4.57
CA ILE A 370 -29.11 17.25 4.06
C ILE A 370 -29.96 17.39 2.81
N ASP A 371 -29.47 16.91 1.69
CA ASP A 371 -30.12 16.90 0.39
C ASP A 371 -30.41 15.45 -0.02
N LEU A 372 -31.69 15.09 -0.06
CA LEU A 372 -32.14 13.75 -0.42
C LEU A 372 -32.19 13.61 -1.94
N GLY A 373 -31.23 12.86 -2.49
CA GLY A 373 -31.16 12.57 -3.91
C GLY A 373 -30.33 13.56 -4.72
N ASP A 374 -29.59 14.45 -4.04
CA ASP A 374 -28.59 15.36 -4.62
C ASP A 374 -29.22 16.28 -5.69
N ASP A 375 -30.38 16.86 -5.35
CA ASP A 375 -31.18 17.69 -6.27
C ASP A 375 -30.98 19.20 -6.10
N GLY A 376 -30.12 19.58 -5.15
CA GLY A 376 -29.75 20.94 -4.77
C GLY A 376 -30.68 21.56 -3.71
N SER A 377 -31.60 20.80 -3.13
CA SER A 377 -32.51 21.27 -2.09
C SER A 377 -32.18 20.69 -0.71
N ASN A 378 -32.26 21.51 0.34
CA ASN A 378 -32.00 21.05 1.71
C ASN A 378 -33.30 20.54 2.36
N ASP A 379 -33.50 19.23 2.30
CA ASP A 379 -34.63 18.51 2.90
C ASP A 379 -34.56 18.41 4.43
N GLY A 380 -33.35 18.44 5.00
CA GLY A 380 -33.13 18.42 6.45
C GLY A 380 -33.61 19.69 7.17
N GLY A 381 -33.79 20.78 6.44
CA GLY A 381 -34.21 22.06 7.00
C GLY A 381 -33.22 22.60 8.05
N GLN A 382 -33.74 23.10 9.17
CA GLN A 382 -32.92 23.71 10.23
C GLN A 382 -32.54 22.74 11.36
N GLY A 383 -33.09 21.52 11.37
CA GLY A 383 -32.95 20.60 12.50
C GLY A 383 -33.56 21.12 13.81
N ILE A 384 -33.52 20.28 14.85
CA ILE A 384 -33.92 20.61 16.22
C ILE A 384 -32.69 20.50 17.11
N ARG A 385 -32.33 21.60 17.79
CA ARG A 385 -31.19 21.62 18.70
C ARG A 385 -31.58 21.21 20.13
N LEU A 386 -30.88 20.23 20.68
CA LEU A 386 -30.95 19.83 22.09
C LEU A 386 -29.53 19.80 22.67
N ALA A 387 -29.22 20.77 23.54
CA ALA A 387 -27.87 21.01 24.05
C ALA A 387 -26.85 21.23 22.90
N ASP A 388 -25.84 20.36 22.80
CA ASP A 388 -24.73 20.45 21.83
C ASP A 388 -24.92 19.49 20.64
N THR A 389 -26.17 19.04 20.43
CA THR A 389 -26.52 18.10 19.35
C THR A 389 -27.73 18.61 18.57
N TRP A 390 -27.59 18.60 17.25
CA TRP A 390 -28.67 18.84 16.30
C TRP A 390 -29.28 17.52 15.85
N TYR A 391 -30.60 17.48 15.80
CA TYR A 391 -31.38 16.31 15.38
C TYR A 391 -32.18 16.65 14.13
N TYR A 392 -32.12 15.77 13.15
CA TYR A 392 -32.82 15.87 11.87
C TYR A 392 -33.64 14.60 11.71
N GLU A 393 -34.90 14.76 11.33
CA GLU A 393 -35.80 13.65 11.04
C GLU A 393 -36.53 13.99 9.75
N ILE A 394 -36.32 13.15 8.72
CA ILE A 394 -36.83 13.37 7.38
C ILE A 394 -37.59 12.12 6.96
N GLU A 395 -38.86 12.29 6.58
CA GLU A 395 -39.63 11.23 5.93
C GLU A 395 -39.07 11.01 4.52
N VAL A 396 -38.75 9.76 4.20
CA VAL A 396 -38.17 9.38 2.90
C VAL A 396 -39.23 8.69 2.07
N ASP A 397 -39.40 9.13 0.83
CA ASP A 397 -40.32 8.52 -0.13
C ASP A 397 -39.58 7.82 -1.29
N GLU A 398 -40.36 7.16 -2.15
CA GLU A 398 -39.84 6.38 -3.28
C GLU A 398 -39.00 7.22 -4.27
N ALA A 399 -39.12 8.55 -4.27
CA ALA A 399 -38.36 9.42 -5.18
C ALA A 399 -36.88 9.54 -4.78
N ALA A 400 -36.54 9.29 -3.51
CA ALA A 400 -35.17 9.33 -2.98
C ALA A 400 -34.48 7.96 -2.98
N TRP A 401 -35.23 6.88 -3.18
CA TRP A 401 -34.69 5.52 -3.19
C TRP A 401 -33.72 5.29 -4.35
N GLY A 402 -32.65 4.55 -4.07
CA GLY A 402 -31.63 4.23 -5.07
C GLY A 402 -30.82 5.47 -5.51
N LYS A 403 -30.69 6.45 -4.63
CA LYS A 403 -29.91 7.68 -4.83
C LYS A 403 -29.02 7.94 -3.63
N TRP A 404 -28.04 8.81 -3.84
CA TRP A 404 -27.19 9.34 -2.79
C TRP A 404 -27.85 10.53 -2.12
N ALA A 405 -27.89 10.53 -0.80
CA ALA A 405 -28.16 11.73 -0.01
C ALA A 405 -26.85 12.45 0.26
N HIS A 406 -26.80 13.75 -0.02
CA HIS A 406 -25.65 14.61 0.22
C HIS A 406 -25.77 15.29 1.58
N PHE A 407 -24.71 15.22 2.36
CA PHE A 407 -24.57 15.82 3.67
C PHE A 407 -23.44 16.83 3.61
N ASP A 408 -23.70 18.07 4.02
CA ASP A 408 -22.68 19.11 4.06
C ASP A 408 -22.69 19.80 5.43
N THR A 409 -21.52 19.83 6.08
CA THR A 409 -21.36 20.47 7.38
C THR A 409 -20.89 21.90 7.17
N THR A 410 -21.73 22.86 7.55
CA THR A 410 -21.44 24.29 7.38
C THR A 410 -21.47 24.98 8.73
N GLY A 411 -20.72 26.08 8.86
CA GLY A 411 -20.64 26.76 10.14
C GLY A 411 -19.86 28.06 10.14
N GLN A 412 -19.63 28.57 11.35
CA GLN A 412 -18.77 29.71 11.63
C GLN A 412 -18.01 29.49 12.93
N ALA A 413 -16.70 29.68 12.94
CA ALA A 413 -15.86 29.63 14.14
C ALA A 413 -14.98 30.88 14.28
N VAL A 414 -14.66 31.22 15.53
CA VAL A 414 -13.77 32.30 15.93
C VAL A 414 -12.80 31.80 17.01
N THR A 415 -11.50 32.03 16.81
CA THR A 415 -10.48 31.84 17.84
C THR A 415 -10.28 33.14 18.64
N LEU A 416 -10.54 33.12 19.95
CA LEU A 416 -10.47 34.30 20.82
C LEU A 416 -9.06 34.60 21.35
N TRP A 417 -8.20 33.58 21.43
CA TRP A 417 -6.80 33.72 21.86
C TRP A 417 -5.87 32.93 20.94
N PRO A 418 -5.36 33.51 19.85
CA PRO A 418 -4.31 32.86 19.08
C PRO A 418 -3.04 32.75 19.96
N TRP A 419 -2.68 31.55 20.41
CA TRP A 419 -1.45 31.30 21.16
C TRP A 419 -0.32 31.05 20.17
N GLY A 420 0.48 32.07 19.84
CA GLY A 420 1.65 31.90 18.98
C GLY A 420 2.20 33.20 18.39
N ASP A 421 3.44 33.14 17.90
CA ASP A 421 4.16 34.25 17.25
C ASP A 421 3.70 34.51 15.80
N ASP A 422 2.81 33.67 15.25
CA ASP A 422 2.36 33.75 13.86
C ASP A 422 0.89 34.16 13.77
N LEU A 423 0.62 35.45 13.98
CA LEU A 423 -0.72 36.05 13.81
C LEU A 423 -1.25 35.96 12.37
N GLU A 424 -0.39 35.56 11.43
CA GLU A 424 -0.70 35.42 10.02
C GLU A 424 -1.43 34.10 9.71
N PHE A 425 -1.28 33.05 10.53
CA PHE A 425 -1.87 31.73 10.26
C PHE A 425 -2.39 31.08 11.54
N PHE A 426 -3.71 31.15 11.74
CA PHE A 426 -4.39 30.34 12.75
C PHE A 426 -5.57 29.60 12.12
N GLU A 427 -5.80 28.40 12.62
CA GLU A 427 -6.92 27.51 12.26
C GLU A 427 -7.94 27.57 13.39
N SER A 428 -9.21 27.81 13.05
CA SER A 428 -10.32 27.52 13.97
C SER A 428 -10.90 26.18 13.55
N SER A 429 -10.80 25.19 14.43
CA SER A 429 -11.26 23.83 14.19
C SER A 429 -12.48 23.59 15.08
N ILE A 430 -13.50 22.93 14.55
CA ILE A 430 -14.60 22.43 15.36
C ILE A 430 -14.76 20.94 15.04
N PRO A 431 -14.28 20.05 15.92
CA PRO A 431 -14.48 18.64 15.74
C PRO A 431 -15.96 18.32 15.89
N TYR A 432 -16.45 17.50 14.97
CA TYR A 432 -17.84 17.09 14.93
C TYR A 432 -17.98 15.60 14.62
N THR A 433 -19.14 15.07 14.96
CA THR A 433 -19.54 13.71 14.60
C THR A 433 -20.93 13.75 14.01
N VAL A 434 -21.11 13.06 12.89
CA VAL A 434 -22.44 12.84 12.31
C VAL A 434 -22.81 11.37 12.41
N ASP A 435 -24.06 11.12 12.79
CA ASP A 435 -24.67 9.80 12.83
C ASP A 435 -25.92 9.82 11.97
N VAL A 436 -26.00 8.97 10.96
CA VAL A 436 -27.15 8.84 10.07
C VAL A 436 -27.73 7.44 10.26
N MET A 437 -29.01 7.38 10.61
CA MET A 437 -29.79 6.16 10.79
C MET A 437 -30.92 6.14 9.77
N LEU A 438 -31.03 5.07 9.00
CA LEU A 438 -32.11 4.83 8.05
C LEU A 438 -33.01 3.72 8.61
N THR A 439 -34.32 3.94 8.61
CA THR A 439 -35.32 2.90 8.91
C THR A 439 -35.98 2.46 7.62
N LEU A 440 -36.06 1.16 7.39
CA LEU A 440 -36.60 0.55 6.18
C LEU A 440 -37.95 -0.14 6.44
N ASP A 441 -38.87 -0.04 5.49
CA ASP A 441 -40.06 -0.89 5.45
C ASP A 441 -39.68 -2.29 4.94
N LEU A 442 -39.73 -3.27 5.83
CA LEU A 442 -39.48 -4.69 5.54
C LEU A 442 -40.77 -5.48 5.24
N SER A 443 -41.85 -4.82 4.81
CA SER A 443 -43.06 -5.48 4.31
C SER A 443 -42.79 -6.39 3.09
N SER A 444 -41.68 -6.16 2.40
CA SER A 444 -41.10 -7.04 1.38
C SER A 444 -39.58 -7.16 1.57
N PRO A 445 -38.93 -8.24 1.08
CA PRO A 445 -37.48 -8.39 1.25
C PRO A 445 -36.72 -7.23 0.59
N VAL A 446 -35.76 -6.68 1.32
CA VAL A 446 -34.89 -5.58 0.87
C VAL A 446 -33.45 -6.09 0.82
N ASP A 447 -32.80 -5.88 -0.32
CA ASP A 447 -31.37 -6.13 -0.49
C ASP A 447 -30.63 -4.81 -0.64
N ILE A 448 -29.65 -4.58 0.22
CA ILE A 448 -28.74 -3.44 0.16
C ILE A 448 -27.52 -3.89 -0.63
N SER A 449 -27.45 -3.41 -1.86
CA SER A 449 -26.33 -3.58 -2.78
C SER A 449 -26.20 -2.27 -3.56
N PHE A 450 -25.03 -1.63 -3.48
CA PHE A 450 -24.76 -0.39 -4.22
C PHE A 450 -23.28 -0.33 -4.60
N ASP A 451 -23.00 0.31 -5.73
CA ASP A 451 -21.63 0.61 -6.14
C ASP A 451 -21.15 1.82 -5.36
N GLN A 452 -19.94 1.75 -4.83
CA GLN A 452 -19.31 2.88 -4.15
C GLN A 452 -19.12 4.05 -5.11
N ARG A 453 -19.27 5.26 -4.59
CA ARG A 453 -18.93 6.47 -5.34
C ARG A 453 -17.40 6.57 -5.43
N PRO A 454 -16.79 6.81 -6.61
CA PRO A 454 -15.33 6.87 -6.73
C PRO A 454 -14.65 7.98 -5.92
N ASP A 455 -15.38 9.06 -5.65
CA ASP A 455 -14.94 10.28 -4.98
C ASP A 455 -15.26 10.32 -3.47
N PHE A 456 -16.14 9.44 -2.98
CA PHE A 456 -16.55 9.42 -1.57
C PHE A 456 -16.81 8.00 -1.06
N TYR A 457 -16.36 7.74 0.17
CA TYR A 457 -16.66 6.48 0.87
C TYR A 457 -17.99 6.57 1.63
N SER A 458 -18.80 5.53 1.52
CA SER A 458 -20.01 5.36 2.34
C SER A 458 -20.20 3.90 2.69
N ASP A 459 -20.52 3.59 3.94
CA ASP A 459 -20.82 2.21 4.34
C ASP A 459 -22.04 2.17 5.25
N LEU A 460 -22.93 1.22 5.00
CA LEU A 460 -24.16 1.05 5.75
C LEU A 460 -24.02 -0.15 6.67
N ASP A 461 -23.92 0.10 7.97
CA ASP A 461 -23.83 -0.94 8.98
C ASP A 461 -25.22 -1.28 9.55
N PRO A 462 -25.50 -2.55 9.89
CA PRO A 462 -26.70 -2.92 10.62
C PRO A 462 -26.76 -2.21 11.98
N ALA A 463 -27.91 -1.64 12.33
CA ALA A 463 -28.13 -0.94 13.58
C ALA A 463 -29.17 -1.66 14.46
N PRO A 464 -29.30 -1.30 15.75
CA PRO A 464 -30.35 -1.84 16.60
C PRO A 464 -31.75 -1.62 15.97
N PRO A 465 -32.64 -2.64 15.99
CA PRO A 465 -33.95 -2.56 15.35
C PRO A 465 -34.82 -1.43 15.93
N SER A 466 -35.78 -0.96 15.12
CA SER A 466 -36.78 0.01 15.55
C SER A 466 -37.78 -0.59 16.54
N GLU A 467 -38.66 0.26 17.11
CA GLU A 467 -39.75 -0.20 17.97
C GLU A 467 -40.84 -0.98 17.20
N ASP A 468 -40.92 -0.79 15.89
CA ASP A 468 -41.89 -1.45 15.01
C ASP A 468 -41.37 -2.78 14.43
N TYR A 469 -40.08 -3.10 14.65
CA TYR A 469 -39.49 -4.37 14.23
C TYR A 469 -40.04 -5.55 15.03
N ASP A 470 -40.38 -6.64 14.34
CA ASP A 470 -40.77 -7.89 14.98
C ASP A 470 -40.12 -9.12 14.30
N ALA A 471 -40.25 -10.29 14.93
CA ALA A 471 -39.63 -11.53 14.46
C ALA A 471 -40.17 -12.04 13.10
N SER A 472 -41.24 -11.46 12.56
CA SER A 472 -41.70 -11.77 11.20
C SER A 472 -40.83 -11.11 10.13
N MET A 473 -40.03 -10.11 10.50
CA MET A 473 -39.07 -9.41 9.64
C MET A 473 -37.68 -10.05 9.63
N ASP A 474 -37.44 -11.11 10.41
CA ASP A 474 -36.14 -11.79 10.47
C ASP A 474 -35.72 -12.31 9.08
N GLY A 475 -34.51 -11.95 8.66
CA GLY A 475 -33.94 -12.31 7.36
C GLY A 475 -34.53 -11.58 6.15
N MET A 476 -35.39 -10.58 6.36
CA MET A 476 -35.97 -9.77 5.28
C MET A 476 -35.01 -8.69 4.76
N LEU A 477 -34.01 -8.29 5.55
CA LEU A 477 -32.95 -7.37 5.14
C LEU A 477 -31.66 -8.16 4.85
N THR A 478 -31.13 -8.00 3.64
CA THR A 478 -29.86 -8.60 3.22
C THR A 478 -28.86 -7.54 2.78
N PHE A 479 -27.58 -7.80 3.03
CA PHE A 479 -26.46 -7.03 2.48
C PHE A 479 -25.73 -7.87 1.46
N THR A 480 -25.74 -7.45 0.20
CA THR A 480 -24.94 -8.09 -0.85
C THR A 480 -23.74 -7.21 -1.15
N ARG A 481 -22.55 -7.67 -0.75
CA ARG A 481 -21.30 -6.90 -0.90
C ARG A 481 -20.10 -7.78 -1.24
N PRO A 482 -19.03 -7.22 -1.84
CA PRO A 482 -17.74 -7.88 -1.91
C PRO A 482 -17.22 -8.23 -0.51
N THR A 483 -16.69 -9.43 -0.34
CA THR A 483 -16.11 -9.91 0.92
C THR A 483 -14.85 -10.74 0.68
N TYR A 484 -13.97 -10.78 1.69
CA TYR A 484 -12.81 -11.66 1.73
C TYR A 484 -13.14 -12.97 2.48
N ASP A 485 -13.35 -14.07 1.75
CA ASP A 485 -13.59 -15.40 2.31
C ASP A 485 -12.28 -16.14 2.59
N GLN A 486 -11.73 -15.87 3.77
CA GLN A 486 -10.52 -16.53 4.26
C GLN A 486 -10.73 -18.05 4.46
N GLN A 487 -11.95 -18.50 4.77
CA GLN A 487 -12.22 -19.90 5.08
C GLN A 487 -12.13 -20.78 3.83
N THR A 488 -12.64 -20.28 2.70
CA THR A 488 -12.48 -20.94 1.40
C THR A 488 -11.01 -21.10 1.05
N VAL A 489 -10.22 -20.04 1.17
CA VAL A 489 -8.77 -20.08 0.91
C VAL A 489 -8.05 -21.10 1.80
N VAL A 490 -8.28 -21.07 3.11
CA VAL A 490 -7.68 -22.02 4.06
C VAL A 490 -7.99 -23.47 3.69
N SER A 491 -9.18 -23.74 3.13
CA SER A 491 -9.55 -25.09 2.68
C SER A 491 -8.84 -25.56 1.41
N LEU A 492 -8.27 -24.63 0.62
CA LEU A 492 -7.56 -24.92 -0.63
C LEU A 492 -6.05 -25.13 -0.42
N ILE A 493 -5.49 -24.70 0.71
CA ILE A 493 -4.05 -24.79 0.99
C ILE A 493 -3.59 -26.24 0.94
N GLN A 494 -2.65 -26.53 0.03
CA GLN A 494 -2.02 -27.84 -0.08
C GLN A 494 -0.71 -27.87 0.71
N PRO A 495 -0.48 -28.88 1.58
CA PRO A 495 0.77 -28.98 2.34
C PRO A 495 1.99 -29.07 1.41
N LYS A 496 2.95 -28.15 1.56
CA LYS A 496 4.29 -28.27 0.97
C LYS A 496 5.22 -29.09 1.85
N SER A 497 5.83 -30.13 1.29
CA SER A 497 6.88 -30.89 1.97
C SER A 497 8.23 -30.17 1.81
N MET A 498 9.11 -30.22 2.83
CA MET A 498 10.47 -29.69 2.72
C MET A 498 11.39 -30.53 1.80
N GLU A 499 10.87 -31.59 1.15
CA GLU A 499 11.65 -32.49 0.29
C GLU A 499 11.64 -32.09 -1.19
N ASP A 500 10.82 -31.11 -1.60
CA ASP A 500 10.63 -30.74 -3.01
C ASP A 500 11.68 -29.75 -3.55
N GLU A 501 12.66 -29.32 -2.73
CA GLU A 501 13.89 -28.67 -3.21
C GLU A 501 14.91 -29.72 -3.69
N GLN A 502 14.58 -30.44 -4.77
CA GLN A 502 15.60 -31.10 -5.59
C GLN A 502 16.03 -30.15 -6.71
N GLU A 503 16.99 -29.26 -6.40
CA GLU A 503 18.13 -28.90 -7.28
C GLU A 503 19.06 -27.86 -6.61
N SER A 504 19.76 -28.25 -5.55
CA SER A 504 21.20 -27.93 -5.43
C SER A 504 21.82 -28.84 -4.37
N GLU A 505 22.73 -29.72 -4.79
CA GLU A 505 23.53 -30.50 -3.84
C GLU A 505 24.50 -29.55 -3.10
N GLY A 506 23.99 -28.91 -2.05
CA GLY A 506 24.82 -28.22 -1.07
C GLY A 506 25.73 -29.21 -0.36
N PHE A 507 26.94 -28.76 -0.04
CA PHE A 507 27.99 -29.49 0.69
C PHE A 507 27.51 -30.28 1.93
N LEU A 508 26.41 -29.87 2.57
CA LEU A 508 25.82 -30.56 3.71
C LEU A 508 25.03 -31.83 3.33
N GLY A 509 24.39 -31.87 2.15
CA GLY A 509 23.69 -33.07 1.65
C GLY A 509 24.64 -34.22 1.34
N SER A 510 25.77 -33.90 0.71
CA SER A 510 26.85 -34.88 0.48
C SER A 510 27.50 -35.35 1.78
N LEU A 511 27.61 -34.48 2.80
CA LEU A 511 28.12 -34.84 4.13
C LEU A 511 27.16 -35.76 4.90
N PHE A 512 25.84 -35.51 4.82
CA PHE A 512 24.83 -36.38 5.42
C PHE A 512 24.74 -37.74 4.73
N GLY A 513 24.82 -37.76 3.38
CA GLY A 513 24.91 -39.01 2.61
C GLY A 513 26.12 -39.85 2.99
N LEU A 514 27.29 -39.23 3.15
CA LEU A 514 28.52 -39.91 3.60
C LEU A 514 28.43 -40.42 5.05
N MET A 515 27.72 -39.71 5.94
CA MET A 515 27.48 -40.17 7.31
C MET A 515 26.49 -41.33 7.38
N ALA A 516 25.49 -41.36 6.51
CA ALA A 516 24.54 -42.47 6.41
C ALA A 516 25.21 -43.75 5.91
N ASP A 517 26.04 -43.64 4.85
CA ASP A 517 26.69 -44.81 4.22
C ASP A 517 27.93 -45.32 4.97
N TYR A 518 28.63 -44.45 5.71
CA TYR A 518 29.90 -44.77 6.38
C TYR A 518 29.92 -44.37 7.86
N THR A 519 28.83 -44.63 8.58
CA THR A 519 28.64 -44.26 9.99
C THR A 519 29.83 -44.67 10.88
N PHE A 520 30.38 -45.88 10.67
CA PHE A 520 31.55 -46.36 11.40
C PHE A 520 32.88 -45.72 10.96
N GLY A 521 33.02 -45.36 9.69
CA GLY A 521 34.22 -44.71 9.15
C GLY A 521 34.36 -43.26 9.64
N VAL A 522 33.24 -42.53 9.69
CA VAL A 522 33.18 -41.15 10.18
C VAL A 522 33.41 -41.10 11.70
N LEU A 523 32.85 -42.04 12.46
CA LEU A 523 33.10 -42.14 13.91
C LEU A 523 34.58 -42.41 14.20
N PHE A 524 35.23 -43.26 13.40
CA PHE A 524 36.65 -43.56 13.53
C PHE A 524 37.55 -42.35 13.21
N LEU A 525 37.20 -41.57 12.17
CA LEU A 525 37.88 -40.32 11.82
C LEU A 525 37.71 -39.24 12.90
N LEU A 526 36.51 -39.11 13.48
CA LEU A 526 36.25 -38.20 14.60
C LEU A 526 37.04 -38.59 15.85
N ILE A 527 37.18 -39.88 16.15
CA ILE A 527 38.01 -40.36 17.27
C ILE A 527 39.50 -40.08 17.00
N ILE A 528 39.98 -40.21 15.77
CA ILE A 528 41.36 -39.84 15.40
C ILE A 528 41.58 -38.34 15.52
N LEU A 529 40.63 -37.51 15.06
CA LEU A 529 40.71 -36.05 15.17
C LEU A 529 40.66 -35.56 16.63
N LEU A 530 39.80 -36.15 17.45
CA LEU A 530 39.76 -35.88 18.90
C LEU A 530 41.03 -36.35 19.61
N GLY A 531 41.60 -37.49 19.17
CA GLY A 531 42.91 -37.96 19.63
C GLY A 531 44.04 -37.00 19.26
N ALA A 532 44.06 -36.51 18.01
CA ALA A 532 45.04 -35.55 17.52
C ALA A 532 44.93 -34.19 18.25
N ALA A 533 43.71 -33.68 18.41
CA ALA A 533 43.44 -32.45 19.18
C ALA A 533 43.82 -32.62 20.67
N GLY A 534 43.54 -33.78 21.26
CA GLY A 534 43.96 -34.12 22.63
C GLY A 534 45.48 -34.16 22.79
N THR A 535 46.22 -34.71 21.82
CA THR A 535 47.69 -34.71 21.84
C THR A 535 48.29 -33.32 21.61
N ALA A 536 47.69 -32.49 20.76
CA ALA A 536 48.11 -31.11 20.56
C ALA A 536 47.83 -30.26 21.81
N GLY A 537 46.66 -30.42 22.44
CA GLY A 537 46.31 -29.76 23.71
C GLY A 537 47.20 -30.18 24.87
N TYR A 538 47.58 -31.46 24.95
CA TYR A 538 48.53 -31.95 25.95
C TYR A 538 49.96 -31.41 25.74
N ALA A 539 50.40 -31.31 24.48
CA ALA A 539 51.71 -30.73 24.15
C ALA A 539 51.79 -29.22 24.42
N VAL A 540 50.69 -28.49 24.19
CA VAL A 540 50.59 -27.05 24.54
C VAL A 540 50.59 -26.85 26.05
N ARG A 541 49.89 -27.72 26.81
CA ARG A 541 49.83 -27.63 28.28
C ARG A 541 51.18 -27.90 28.96
N ILE A 542 51.98 -28.86 28.45
CA ILE A 542 53.33 -29.11 28.97
C ILE A 542 54.25 -27.90 28.71
N ARG A 543 54.16 -27.25 27.55
CA ARG A 543 54.93 -26.04 27.26
C ARG A 543 54.60 -24.88 28.21
N THR A 544 53.32 -24.68 28.54
CA THR A 544 52.92 -23.63 29.49
C THR A 544 53.39 -23.90 30.93
N GLU A 545 53.46 -25.15 31.38
CA GLU A 545 53.98 -25.48 32.72
C GLU A 545 55.51 -25.28 32.81
N ASP A 546 56.26 -25.55 31.74
CA ASP A 546 57.71 -25.27 31.67
C ASP A 546 58.02 -23.76 31.60
N ASP A 547 57.18 -22.98 30.90
CA ASP A 547 57.32 -21.51 30.81
C ASP A 547 56.96 -20.80 32.13
N GLU A 548 55.93 -21.27 32.87
CA GLU A 548 55.59 -20.73 34.20
C GLU A 548 56.68 -21.05 35.25
N ALA A 549 57.37 -22.19 35.14
CA ALA A 549 58.50 -22.52 36.00
C ALA A 549 59.74 -21.65 35.74
N MET A 550 59.92 -21.17 34.51
CA MET A 550 61.01 -20.26 34.12
C MET A 550 60.73 -18.80 34.55
N ASP A 551 59.49 -18.32 34.46
CA ASP A 551 59.12 -16.97 34.89
C ASP A 551 59.06 -16.81 36.43
N GLY A 552 58.80 -17.90 37.15
CA GLY A 552 58.86 -17.93 38.63
C GLY A 552 60.28 -17.77 39.21
N ILE A 553 61.33 -18.05 38.44
CA ILE A 553 62.74 -17.95 38.88
C ILE A 553 63.34 -16.58 38.53
N VAL A 554 62.79 -15.85 37.56
CA VAL A 554 63.32 -14.55 37.12
C VAL A 554 62.80 -13.37 37.98
N LEU A 555 61.68 -13.54 38.69
CA LEU A 555 61.07 -12.46 39.49
C LEU A 555 61.61 -12.30 40.93
N GLU A 556 62.49 -13.19 41.41
CA GLU A 556 63.06 -13.09 42.78
C GLU A 556 64.45 -12.42 42.83
N GLN A 557 65.05 -12.03 41.70
CA GLN A 557 66.41 -11.45 41.64
C GLN A 557 66.51 -9.94 41.30
N VAL A 558 65.40 -9.20 41.25
CA VAL A 558 65.41 -7.74 41.04
C VAL A 558 64.70 -7.01 42.16
N ARG A 559 65.19 -7.18 43.38
CA ARG A 559 64.92 -6.29 44.51
C ARG A 559 66.08 -6.35 45.50
N ASP A 560 67.11 -5.55 45.23
CA ASP A 560 67.97 -4.86 46.20
C ASP A 560 68.90 -3.86 45.48
#